data_AF-R6GZV9-F1
#
_entry.id   AF-R6GZV9-F1
#
_cell.length_a   1.000
_cell.length_b   1.000
_cell.length_c   1.000
_cell.angle_alpha   90.00
_cell.angle_beta   90.00
_cell.angle_gamma   90.00
#
_symmetry.space_group_name_H-M   'P 1'
#
loop_
_entity.id
_entity.type
_entity.pdbx_description
1 polymer ?
#
loop_
_entity_poly.entity_id
_entity_poly.type
_entity_poly.pdbx_seq_one_letter_code
_entity_poly.pdbx_strand_id
1 'polypeptide(L)' 'MDKEFRGPGRKTVLRRVAQVNPAVCQGCGACTVACPSGAMDLLGFSNRQIMAEVDAICK' A
#
# COMPACT_ATOMS: atom_id res chain seq x y z
N MET A 1 -8.61 9.17 8.51
CA MET A 1 -8.57 7.70 8.42
C MET A 1 -9.80 7.11 7.73
N ASP A 2 -10.97 7.76 7.77
CA ASP A 2 -12.15 7.23 7.09
C ASP A 2 -12.15 7.63 5.60
N LYS A 3 -12.35 6.65 4.71
CA LYS A 3 -12.47 6.84 3.26
C LYS A 3 -13.82 6.33 2.77
N GLU A 4 -14.35 7.02 1.77
CA GLU A 4 -15.53 6.60 1.04
C GLU A 4 -15.21 5.42 0.11
N PHE A 5 -15.99 4.36 0.23
CA PHE A 5 -15.88 3.16 -0.59
C PHE A 5 -17.20 2.87 -1.29
N ARG A 6 -17.13 2.36 -2.51
CA ARG A 6 -18.31 1.96 -3.27
C ARG A 6 -18.80 0.60 -2.78
N GLY A 7 -19.85 0.60 -1.98
CA GLY A 7 -20.46 -0.59 -1.43
C GLY A 7 -21.47 -1.28 -2.36
N PRO A 8 -22.04 -2.42 -1.93
CA PRO A 8 -23.09 -3.11 -2.67
C PRO A 8 -24.31 -2.21 -2.88
N GLY A 9 -24.91 -2.28 -4.07
CA GLY A 9 -26.09 -1.47 -4.42
C GLY A 9 -25.80 0.00 -4.78
N ARG A 10 -24.58 0.33 -5.24
CA ARG A 10 -24.15 1.70 -5.62
C ARG A 10 -24.21 2.72 -4.46
N LYS A 11 -24.26 2.26 -3.21
CA LYS A 11 -24.21 3.13 -2.02
C LYS A 11 -22.76 3.42 -1.63
N THR A 12 -22.49 4.65 -1.20
CA THR A 12 -21.19 5.03 -0.61
C THR A 12 -21.17 4.61 0.87
N VAL A 13 -20.15 3.87 1.28
CA VAL A 13 -19.93 3.47 2.68
C VAL A 13 -18.63 4.06 3.19
N LEU A 14 -18.62 4.56 4.42
CA LEU A 14 -17.40 5.03 5.07
C LEU A 14 -16.69 3.84 5.70
N ARG A 15 -15.40 3.70 5.39
CA ARG A 15 -14.54 2.65 5.96
C ARG A 15 -13.27 3.27 6.51
N ARG A 16 -12.86 2.82 7.68
CA ARG A 16 -11.58 3.18 8.26
C ARG A 16 -10.46 2.47 7.51
N VAL A 17 -9.47 3.25 7.07
CA VAL A 17 -8.26 2.76 6.40
C VAL A 17 -7.02 3.18 7.19
N ALA A 18 -5.96 2.36 7.10
CA ALA A 18 -4.66 2.71 7.63
C ALA A 18 -4.04 3.86 6.81
N GLN A 19 -3.35 4.77 7.49
CA GLN A 19 -2.65 5.90 6.87
C GLN A 19 -1.33 6.13 7.62
N VAL A 20 -0.25 6.28 6.86
CA VAL A 20 1.08 6.58 7.42
C VAL A 20 1.25 8.09 7.51
N ASN A 21 1.78 8.58 8.63
CA ASN A 21 2.22 9.96 8.76
C ASN A 21 3.66 10.09 8.22
N PRO A 22 3.88 10.80 7.09
CA PRO A 22 5.20 10.88 6.48
C PRO A 22 6.22 11.62 7.35
N ALA A 23 5.78 12.53 8.24
CA ALA A 23 6.70 13.31 9.08
C ALA A 23 7.45 12.47 10.12
N VAL A 24 6.92 11.30 10.50
CA VAL A 24 7.54 10.39 11.49
C VAL A 24 8.06 9.09 10.86
N CYS A 25 7.69 8.83 9.60
CA CYS A 25 8.06 7.60 8.91
C CYS A 25 9.57 7.57 8.63
N GLN A 26 10.26 6.56 9.18
CA GLN A 26 11.69 6.34 8.94
C GLN A 26 11.99 5.48 7.70
N GLY A 27 10.94 4.95 7.05
CA GLY A 27 11.11 4.14 5.85
C GLY A 27 11.65 2.72 6.09
N CYS A 28 11.45 2.13 7.28
CA CYS A 28 11.95 0.77 7.57
C CYS A 28 11.21 -0.37 6.84
N GLY A 29 10.03 -0.13 6.26
CA GLY A 29 9.27 -1.13 5.49
C GLY A 29 8.51 -2.19 6.31
N ALA A 30 8.54 -2.15 7.65
CA ALA A 30 7.83 -3.15 8.45
C ALA A 30 6.32 -3.20 8.18
N CYS A 31 5.69 -2.04 7.94
CA CYS A 31 4.26 -1.96 7.65
C CYS A 31 3.87 -2.53 6.28
N THR A 32 4.75 -2.45 5.27
CA THR A 32 4.46 -2.97 3.93
C THR A 32 4.49 -4.50 3.92
N VAL A 33 5.45 -5.10 4.63
CA VAL A 33 5.59 -6.56 4.78
C VAL A 33 4.50 -7.16 5.68
N ALA A 34 4.13 -6.47 6.76
CA ALA A 34 3.10 -6.95 7.69
C ALA A 34 1.68 -6.86 7.12
N CYS A 35 1.45 -6.07 6.06
CA CYS A 35 0.13 -5.83 5.51
C CYS A 35 -0.34 -7.03 4.66
N PRO A 36 -1.35 -7.81 5.09
CA PRO A 36 -1.79 -8.99 4.35
C PRO A 36 -2.46 -8.64 3.02
N SER A 37 -2.99 -7.43 2.89
CA SER A 37 -3.62 -6.96 1.65
C SER A 37 -2.61 -6.40 0.65
N GLY A 38 -1.34 -6.22 1.02
CA GLY A 38 -0.32 -5.58 0.17
C GLY A 38 -0.73 -4.17 -0.29
N ALA A 39 -1.48 -3.44 0.54
CA ALA A 39 -2.18 -2.23 0.11
C ALA A 39 -1.28 -0.97 0.04
N MET A 40 -0.04 -1.05 0.53
CA MET A 40 0.90 0.06 0.59
C MET A 40 2.29 -0.37 0.12
N ASP A 41 2.96 0.54 -0.58
CA ASP A 41 4.34 0.41 -1.04
C ASP A 41 5.28 1.23 -0.13
N LEU A 42 6.56 0.86 -0.10
CA LEU A 42 7.59 1.67 0.54
C LEU A 42 7.99 2.80 -0.42
N LEU A 43 8.12 4.03 0.09
CA LEU A 43 8.47 5.17 -0.74
C LEU A 43 9.84 4.95 -1.39
N GLY A 44 9.88 5.02 -2.73
CA GLY A 44 11.10 4.75 -3.53
C GLY A 44 11.31 3.28 -3.89
N PHE A 45 10.57 2.36 -3.29
CA PHE A 45 10.69 0.91 -3.48
C PHE A 45 9.30 0.28 -3.62
N SER A 46 8.58 0.60 -4.70
CA SER A 46 7.30 -0.07 -4.94
C SER A 46 7.52 -1.53 -5.32
N ASN A 47 6.60 -2.40 -4.91
CA ASN A 47 6.69 -3.83 -5.25
C ASN A 47 6.76 -4.04 -6.76
N ARG A 48 6.08 -3.19 -7.54
CA ARG A 48 6.13 -3.23 -9.02
C ARG A 48 7.52 -2.92 -9.57
N GLN A 49 8.22 -1.94 -9.00
CA GLN A 49 9.58 -1.61 -9.42
C GLN A 49 10.55 -2.74 -9.09
N ILE A 50 10.48 -3.27 -7.87
CA ILE A 50 11.33 -4.38 -7.42
C ILE A 50 11.14 -5.61 -8.31
N MET A 51 9.88 -5.99 -8.59
CA MET A 51 9.60 -7.14 -9.45
C MET A 51 10.06 -6.91 -10.89
N ALA A 52 9.95 -5.69 -11.43
CA ALA A 52 10.46 -5.38 -12.76
C ALA A 52 12.00 -5.51 -12.85
N GLU A 53 12.73 -5.13 -11.79
CA GLU A 53 14.18 -5.32 -11.72
C GLU A 53 14.56 -6.81 -11.67
N VAL A 54 13.84 -7.61 -10.87
CA VAL A 54 14.03 -9.07 -10.80
C VAL A 54 13.76 -9.73 -12.17
N ASP A 55 12.64 -9.39 -12.80
CA ASP A 55 12.26 -9.93 -14.12
C ASP A 55 13.28 -9.56 -15.21
N ALA A 56 13.93 -8.39 -15.10
CA ALA A 56 14.97 -7.96 -16.03
C ALA A 56 16.27 -8.76 -15.88
N ILE A 57 16.58 -9.22 -14.66
CA ILE A 57 17.78 -10.03 -14.37
C ILE A 57 17.56 -11.51 -14.73
N CYS A 58 16.34 -12.03 -14.56
CA CYS A 58 16.02 -13.45 -14.77
C CYS A 58 15.58 -13.81 -16.20
N LYS A 59 15.65 -12.88 -17.16
CA LYS A 59 15.43 -13.11 -18.60
C LYS A 59 16.75 -13.42 -19.32
#